data_AF-A0A538AFS6-F1
#
_entry.id   AF-A0A538AFS6-F1
#
_cell.length_a   1.000
_cell.length_b   1.000
_cell.length_c   1.000
_cell.angle_alpha   90.00
_cell.angle_beta   90.00
_cell.angle_gamma   90.00
#
_symmetry.space_group_name_H-M   'P 1'
#
loop_
_entity.id
_entity.type
_entity.pdbx_description
1 polymer ?
#
loop_
_entity_poly.entity_id
_entity_poly.type
_entity_poly.pdbx_seq_one_letter_code
_entity_poly.pdbx_strand_id
1 'polypeptide(L)'
;MVTRTRGILRLVAAGVVIAVGAACSKSGGSGSGSFNGVALTGAGATFPAPIYSQWFTDFRKVESGAKVNYQAIGSGGGVTQFTQGTVDFGASDAPLKAGEQAALPGGADGALEIPTVLGGVAIAYNVQGLPTGLKLDGAAAANIFLGNIKTWNDP
;
A
#
# COMPACT_ATOMS: atom_id res chain seq x y z
N MET A 1 12.80 -2.84 13.33
CA MET A 1 12.88 -3.50 14.65
C MET A 1 14.23 -4.18 14.78
N VAL A 2 15.19 -3.53 15.44
CA VAL A 2 16.55 -4.03 15.61
C VAL A 2 16.60 -4.84 16.89
N THR A 3 16.57 -6.16 16.77
CA THR A 3 16.91 -7.06 17.88
C THR A 3 18.34 -7.55 17.66
N ARG A 4 19.22 -7.21 18.59
CA ARG A 4 20.64 -7.54 18.62
C ARG A 4 20.89 -9.05 18.44
N THR A 5 21.55 -9.44 17.36
CA THR A 5 21.95 -10.83 17.09
C THR A 5 23.27 -11.13 17.79
N ARG A 6 23.23 -11.84 18.92
CA ARG A 6 24.41 -12.53 19.46
C ARG A 6 24.47 -13.91 18.80
N GLY A 7 25.56 -14.16 18.08
CA GLY A 7 25.77 -15.42 17.37
C GLY A 7 25.90 -16.62 18.29
N ILE A 8 25.58 -17.80 17.75
CA ILE A 8 26.30 -19.06 17.98
C ILE A 8 26.13 -19.90 16.70
N LEU A 9 27.27 -20.16 16.07
CA LEU A 9 27.54 -21.18 15.08
C LEU A 9 27.44 -22.56 15.73
N ARG A 10 26.57 -23.47 15.26
CA ARG A 10 26.74 -24.93 15.43
C ARG A 10 26.20 -25.69 14.22
N LEU A 11 27.13 -26.13 13.37
CA LEU A 11 27.02 -27.28 12.49
C LEU A 11 27.00 -28.56 13.33
N VAL A 12 25.97 -29.40 13.19
CA VAL A 12 26.10 -30.86 13.28
C VAL A 12 25.13 -31.47 12.27
N ALA A 13 25.69 -32.22 11.32
CA ALA A 13 24.97 -33.06 10.39
C ALA A 13 24.88 -34.51 10.91
N ALA A 14 23.94 -35.25 10.31
CA ALA A 14 23.79 -36.71 10.24
C ALA A 14 22.83 -37.38 11.23
N GLY A 15 21.84 -38.08 10.65
CA GLY A 15 21.62 -39.49 10.99
C GLY A 15 20.22 -39.93 11.42
N VAL A 16 19.49 -40.50 10.44
CA VAL A 16 18.58 -41.66 10.55
C VAL A 16 17.16 -41.46 11.12
N VAL A 17 16.20 -41.85 10.28
CA VAL A 17 14.75 -42.03 10.51
C VAL A 17 14.48 -43.43 11.07
N ILE A 18 13.70 -43.56 12.14
CA ILE A 18 12.83 -44.73 12.41
C ILE A 18 11.52 -44.22 13.04
N ALA A 19 10.40 -44.73 12.52
CA ALA A 19 9.03 -44.34 12.87
C ALA A 19 8.37 -45.27 13.90
N VAL A 20 7.25 -44.77 14.44
CA VAL A 20 6.08 -45.45 15.04
C VAL A 20 6.09 -45.66 16.57
N GLY A 21 5.09 -45.08 17.23
CA GLY A 21 4.57 -45.57 18.51
C GLY A 21 4.11 -44.48 19.47
N ALA A 22 2.81 -44.42 19.73
CA ALA A 22 2.11 -43.38 20.49
C ALA A 22 2.51 -43.25 21.97
N ALA A 23 2.48 -42.00 22.45
CA ALA A 23 1.87 -41.54 23.72
C ALA A 23 2.74 -40.47 24.39
N CYS A 24 2.31 -39.21 24.27
CA CYS A 24 2.17 -38.30 25.42
C CYS A 24 1.71 -36.93 24.89
N SER A 25 0.45 -36.64 25.17
CA SER A 25 -0.16 -35.32 25.09
C SER A 25 0.71 -34.25 25.76
N LYS A 26 1.20 -33.28 24.98
CA LYS A 26 1.55 -31.94 25.47
C LYS A 26 1.17 -30.91 24.41
N SER A 27 0.05 -30.24 24.70
CA SER A 27 -0.44 -28.98 24.16
C SER A 27 -0.36 -28.80 22.64
N GLY A 28 -1.38 -29.32 21.97
CA GLY A 28 -1.97 -28.64 20.81
C GLY A 28 -2.51 -27.27 21.25
N GLY A 29 -1.59 -26.32 21.44
CA GLY A 29 -1.91 -24.91 21.34
C GLY A 29 -1.81 -24.52 19.88
N SER A 30 -2.79 -24.93 19.08
CA SER A 30 -3.13 -24.14 17.90
C SER A 30 -3.61 -22.80 18.43
N GLY A 31 -2.67 -21.92 18.75
CA GLY A 31 -2.94 -20.51 18.95
C GLY A 31 -3.39 -20.00 17.60
N SER A 32 -4.67 -20.19 17.28
CA SER A 32 -5.41 -19.22 16.49
C SER A 32 -5.27 -17.91 17.27
N GLY A 33 -4.20 -17.16 16.99
CA GLY A 33 -4.08 -15.81 17.47
C GLY A 33 -5.27 -15.06 16.91
N SER A 34 -6.34 -14.96 17.68
CA SER A 34 -7.47 -14.12 17.34
C SER A 34 -6.92 -12.71 17.21
N PHE A 35 -7.04 -12.09 16.03
CA PHE A 35 -6.69 -10.69 15.89
C PHE A 35 -7.58 -9.91 16.87
N ASN A 36 -6.98 -9.31 17.89
CA ASN A 36 -7.70 -8.57 18.94
C ASN A 36 -8.27 -7.22 18.47
N GLY A 37 -8.53 -7.08 17.16
CA GLY A 37 -9.37 -6.02 16.62
C GLY A 37 -8.85 -4.61 16.83
N VAL A 38 -7.53 -4.41 16.79
CA VAL A 38 -6.99 -3.04 16.69
C VAL A 38 -7.49 -2.47 15.37
N ALA A 39 -8.31 -1.42 15.47
CA ALA A 39 -8.81 -0.73 14.31
C ALA A 39 -7.67 0.05 13.68
N LEU A 40 -7.40 -0.20 12.40
CA LEU A 40 -6.47 0.60 11.62
C LEU A 40 -7.26 1.70 10.91
N THR A 41 -6.81 2.93 11.09
CA THR A 41 -7.32 4.09 10.36
C THR A 41 -6.28 4.53 9.36
N GLY A 42 -6.68 4.66 8.11
CA GLY A 42 -5.85 5.22 7.05
C GLY A 42 -6.57 6.31 6.27
N ALA A 43 -5.77 7.11 5.58
CA ALA A 43 -6.28 8.13 4.66
C ALA A 43 -5.31 8.30 3.49
N GLY A 44 -5.82 8.77 2.35
CA GLY A 44 -4.96 9.20 1.26
C GLY A 44 -5.53 9.03 -0.14
N ALA A 45 -4.67 8.56 -1.04
CA ALA A 45 -4.91 8.43 -2.47
C ALA A 45 -6.32 7.91 -2.81
N THR A 46 -7.00 8.61 -3.71
CA THR A 46 -8.31 8.19 -4.23
C THR A 46 -8.17 7.10 -5.29
N PHE A 47 -7.03 7.07 -5.99
CA PHE A 47 -6.73 6.09 -7.03
C PHE A 47 -6.86 4.63 -6.56
N PRO A 48 -6.20 4.17 -5.48
CA PRO A 48 -6.31 2.79 -5.01
C PRO A 48 -7.51 2.53 -4.10
N ALA A 49 -8.35 3.53 -3.81
CA ALA A 49 -9.46 3.37 -2.87
C ALA A 49 -10.44 2.23 -3.22
N PRO A 50 -10.81 2.00 -4.51
CA PRO A 50 -11.68 0.88 -4.87
C PRO A 50 -11.07 -0.49 -4.57
N ILE A 51 -9.78 -0.68 -4.85
CA ILE A 51 -9.11 -1.97 -4.60
C ILE A 51 -8.87 -2.20 -3.11
N TYR A 52 -8.54 -1.15 -2.34
CA TYR A 52 -8.45 -1.23 -0.88
C TYR A 52 -9.79 -1.62 -0.24
N SER A 53 -10.89 -1.03 -0.69
CA SER A 53 -12.24 -1.40 -0.21
C SER A 53 -12.54 -2.88 -0.39
N GLN A 54 -12.19 -3.43 -1.56
CA GLN A 54 -12.33 -4.85 -1.85
C GLN A 54 -11.42 -5.70 -0.94
N TRP A 55 -10.15 -5.35 -0.81
CA TRP A 55 -9.21 -6.07 0.06
C TRP A 55 -9.62 -6.06 1.52
N PHE A 56 -10.08 -4.93 2.06
CA PHE A 56 -10.59 -4.88 3.43
C PHE A 56 -11.81 -5.77 3.61
N THR A 57 -12.68 -5.84 2.59
CA THR A 57 -13.85 -6.72 2.60
C THR A 57 -13.45 -8.19 2.57
N ASP A 58 -12.49 -8.56 1.73
CA ASP A 58 -12.02 -9.95 1.65
C ASP A 58 -11.20 -10.36 2.88
N PHE A 59 -10.39 -9.46 3.41
CA PHE A 59 -9.62 -9.70 4.63
C PHE A 59 -10.54 -9.95 5.83
N ARG A 60 -11.66 -9.22 5.95
CA ARG A 60 -12.66 -9.46 7.00
C ARG A 60 -13.34 -10.82 6.92
N LYS A 61 -13.33 -11.50 5.76
CA LYS A 61 -13.89 -12.86 5.63
C LYS A 61 -12.99 -13.91 6.27
N VAL A 62 -11.68 -13.69 6.26
CA VAL A 62 -10.69 -14.60 6.86
C VAL A 62 -10.31 -14.18 8.28
N GLU A 63 -10.42 -12.88 8.59
CA GLU A 63 -10.16 -12.30 9.91
C GLU A 63 -11.34 -11.42 10.33
N SER A 64 -12.35 -12.03 10.95
CA SER A 64 -13.61 -11.35 11.30
C SER A 64 -13.45 -10.22 12.32
N GLY A 65 -12.36 -10.23 13.09
CA GLY A 65 -12.02 -9.16 14.03
C GLY A 65 -11.37 -7.94 13.37
N ALA A 66 -10.94 -8.03 12.11
CA ALA A 66 -10.24 -6.95 11.44
C ALA A 66 -11.15 -5.74 11.18
N LYS A 67 -10.69 -4.56 11.61
CA LYS A 67 -11.35 -3.28 11.37
C LYS A 67 -10.37 -2.35 10.68
N VAL A 68 -10.65 -2.03 9.43
CA VAL A 68 -9.86 -1.05 8.66
C VAL A 68 -10.80 0.04 8.18
N ASN A 69 -10.52 1.27 8.60
CA ASN A 69 -11.18 2.48 8.13
C ASN A 69 -10.26 3.19 7.14
N TYR A 70 -10.80 3.67 6.03
CA TYR A 70 -10.01 4.37 5.02
C TYR A 70 -10.76 5.57 4.45
N GLN A 71 -10.10 6.73 4.44
CA GLN A 71 -10.63 7.98 3.88
C GLN A 71 -9.92 8.32 2.56
N ALA A 72 -10.67 8.26 1.46
CA ALA A 72 -10.18 8.64 0.13
C ALA A 72 -10.21 10.17 -0.05
N ILE A 73 -9.17 10.84 0.44
CA ILE A 73 -9.06 12.32 0.49
C ILE A 73 -7.97 12.88 -0.43
N GLY A 74 -7.29 12.03 -1.19
CA GLY A 74 -6.16 12.37 -2.05
C GLY A 74 -4.80 12.20 -1.34
N SER A 75 -3.76 11.96 -2.15
CA SER A 75 -2.41 11.60 -1.68
C SER A 75 -1.80 12.62 -0.73
N GLY A 76 -1.94 13.92 -1.01
CA GLY A 76 -1.45 14.98 -0.12
C GLY A 76 -2.13 15.00 1.25
N GLY A 77 -3.43 14.71 1.30
CA GLY A 77 -4.17 14.58 2.56
C GLY A 77 -3.68 13.38 3.38
N GLY A 78 -3.42 12.24 2.72
CA GLY A 78 -2.87 11.04 3.34
C GLY A 78 -1.49 11.26 3.95
N VAL A 79 -0.57 11.85 3.18
CA VAL A 79 0.78 12.21 3.66
C VAL A 79 0.70 13.16 4.87
N THR A 80 -0.16 14.18 4.79
CA THR A 80 -0.33 15.14 5.89
C THR A 80 -0.84 14.47 7.17
N GLN A 81 -1.91 13.68 7.07
CA GLN A 81 -2.48 13.02 8.25
C GLN A 81 -1.53 11.97 8.83
N PHE A 82 -0.80 11.24 7.99
CA PHE A 82 0.18 10.25 8.44
C PHE A 82 1.37 10.92 9.16
N THR A 83 1.97 11.96 8.55
CA THR A 83 3.09 12.69 9.16
C THR A 83 2.72 13.41 10.45
N GLN A 84 1.45 13.79 10.62
CA GLN A 84 0.92 14.35 11.87
C GLN A 84 0.52 13.29 12.92
N GLY A 85 0.58 12.00 12.59
CA GLY A 85 0.17 10.92 13.49
C GLY A 85 -1.34 10.83 13.72
N THR A 86 -2.15 11.42 12.84
CA THR A 86 -3.62 11.39 12.91
C THR A 86 -4.20 10.05 12.42
N VAL A 87 -3.45 9.33 11.58
CA VAL A 87 -3.81 8.01 11.03
C VAL A 87 -2.65 7.04 11.18
N ASP A 88 -2.96 5.74 11.22
CA ASP A 88 -1.98 4.66 11.34
C ASP A 88 -1.19 4.45 10.05
N PHE A 89 -1.81 4.72 8.89
CA PHE A 89 -1.14 4.64 7.60
C PHE A 89 -1.64 5.71 6.61
N GLY A 90 -0.71 6.26 5.83
CA GLY A 90 -0.99 7.14 4.70
C GLY A 90 -0.86 6.40 3.37
N ALA A 91 -1.82 6.59 2.47
CA ALA A 91 -1.71 6.11 1.10
C ALA A 91 -1.38 7.26 0.15
N SER A 92 -0.39 7.06 -0.73
CA SER A 92 0.06 8.08 -1.68
C SER A 92 0.46 7.45 -3.01
N ASP A 93 0.11 8.12 -4.10
CA ASP A 93 0.58 7.77 -5.45
C ASP A 93 2.02 8.27 -5.73
N ALA A 94 2.59 9.02 -4.80
CA ALA A 94 3.97 9.51 -4.85
C ALA A 94 4.71 9.17 -3.55
N PRO A 95 6.03 8.88 -3.60
CA PRO A 95 6.84 8.73 -2.41
C PRO A 95 6.84 10.00 -1.55
N LEU A 96 7.10 9.84 -0.26
CA LEU A 96 7.36 10.94 0.67
C LEU A 96 8.55 11.76 0.18
N LYS A 97 8.40 13.08 0.20
CA LYS A 97 9.50 14.00 -0.09
C LYS A 97 10.49 14.03 1.07
N ALA A 98 11.74 14.39 0.79
CA ALA A 98 12.78 14.54 1.82
C ALA A 98 12.35 15.44 3.00
N GLY A 99 11.62 16.53 2.73
CA GLY A 99 11.10 17.42 3.79
C GLY A 99 10.00 16.77 4.64
N GLU A 100 9.14 15.94 4.03
CA GLU A 100 8.08 15.20 4.72
C GLU A 100 8.68 14.06 5.57
N GLN A 101 9.72 13.39 5.07
CA GLN A 101 10.50 12.40 5.81
C GLN A 101 11.22 13.02 7.02
N ALA A 102 11.86 14.18 6.84
CA ALA A 102 12.57 14.86 7.91
C ALA A 102 11.64 15.30 9.06
N ALA A 103 10.35 15.50 8.78
CA ALA A 103 9.34 15.86 9.77
C ALA A 103 8.84 14.66 10.59
N LEU A 104 9.12 13.42 10.18
CA LEU A 104 8.71 12.23 10.91
C LEU A 104 9.55 12.01 12.16
N PRO A 105 8.97 11.43 13.24
CA PRO A 105 9.75 10.84 14.32
C PRO A 105 10.67 9.74 13.76
N GLY A 106 11.99 9.95 13.82
CA GLY A 106 12.98 9.05 13.20
C GLY A 106 13.46 9.46 11.82
N GLY A 107 13.01 10.60 11.28
CA GLY A 107 13.46 11.14 10.01
C GLY A 107 13.15 10.21 8.84
N ALA A 108 14.14 9.97 7.98
CA ALA A 108 14.01 9.07 6.83
C ALA A 108 13.66 7.62 7.21
N ASP A 109 14.00 7.18 8.42
CA ASP A 109 13.66 5.84 8.93
C ASP A 109 12.33 5.83 9.72
N GLY A 110 11.64 6.98 9.79
CA GLY A 110 10.40 7.17 10.54
C GLY A 110 9.16 6.56 9.86
N ALA A 111 9.28 6.15 8.60
CA ALA A 111 8.21 5.49 7.86
C ALA A 111 8.75 4.36 6.98
N LEU A 112 7.87 3.39 6.71
CA LEU A 112 8.10 2.33 5.73
C LEU A 112 7.17 2.56 4.54
N GLU A 113 7.75 2.78 3.36
CA GLU A 113 6.99 2.91 2.12
C GLU A 113 6.84 1.55 1.43
N ILE A 114 5.61 1.09 1.28
CA ILE A 114 5.30 -0.23 0.70
C ILE A 114 4.52 -0.01 -0.61
N PRO A 115 5.05 -0.43 -1.77
CA PRO A 115 4.29 -0.43 -3.02
C PRO A 115 3.09 -1.39 -2.90
N THR A 116 1.87 -0.90 -3.11
CA THR A 116 0.65 -1.71 -2.97
C THR A 116 -0.02 -2.00 -4.31
N VAL A 117 -0.14 -1.00 -5.19
CA VAL A 117 -0.91 -1.07 -6.43
C VAL A 117 -0.12 -0.41 -7.55
N LEU A 118 -0.08 -1.05 -8.72
CA LEU A 118 0.45 -0.47 -9.95
C LEU A 118 -0.71 -0.13 -10.89
N GLY A 119 -0.64 1.02 -11.55
CA GLY A 119 -1.61 1.43 -12.56
C GLY A 119 -1.08 2.52 -13.48
N GLY A 120 -1.93 2.94 -14.42
CA GLY A 120 -1.60 3.97 -15.41
C GLY A 120 -2.46 5.22 -15.22
N VAL A 121 -1.90 6.37 -15.62
CA VAL A 121 -2.64 7.63 -15.78
C VAL A 121 -3.06 7.75 -17.24
N ALA A 122 -4.34 8.00 -17.47
CA ALA A 122 -4.90 8.18 -18.82
C ALA A 122 -5.46 9.60 -18.98
N ILE A 123 -5.33 10.15 -20.19
CA ILE A 123 -5.96 11.41 -20.57
C ILE A 123 -7.36 11.09 -21.11
N ALA A 124 -8.39 11.42 -20.34
CA ALA A 124 -9.76 11.38 -20.80
C ALA A 124 -10.11 12.67 -21.56
N TYR A 125 -10.84 12.55 -22.66
CA TYR A 125 -11.30 13.68 -23.47
C TYR A 125 -12.78 13.51 -23.84
N ASN A 126 -13.45 14.63 -24.10
CA ASN A 126 -14.83 14.66 -24.60
C ASN A 126 -14.87 15.37 -25.96
N VAL A 127 -14.64 14.60 -27.02
CA VAL A 127 -14.65 15.06 -28.41
C VAL A 127 -15.48 14.09 -29.22
N GLN A 128 -16.53 14.59 -29.85
CA GLN A 128 -17.43 13.79 -30.68
C GLN A 128 -16.87 13.60 -32.09
N GLY A 129 -17.36 12.58 -32.79
CA GLY A 129 -17.02 12.37 -34.21
C GLY A 129 -15.66 11.73 -34.47
N LEU A 130 -14.99 11.18 -33.44
CA LEU A 130 -13.69 10.51 -33.56
C LEU A 130 -13.84 8.98 -33.46
N PRO A 131 -14.02 8.25 -34.58
CA PRO A 131 -14.28 6.81 -34.56
C PRO A 131 -13.13 5.97 -34.00
N THR A 132 -11.89 6.44 -34.13
CA THR A 132 -10.68 5.76 -33.64
C THR A 132 -10.10 6.41 -32.38
N GLY A 133 -10.70 7.51 -31.93
CA GLY A 133 -10.19 8.32 -30.83
C GLY A 133 -8.97 9.18 -31.16
N LEU A 134 -8.53 9.97 -30.18
CA LEU A 134 -7.34 10.82 -30.29
C LEU A 134 -6.07 10.00 -30.05
N LYS A 135 -5.05 10.27 -30.86
CA LYS A 135 -3.69 9.79 -30.63
C LYS A 135 -2.83 11.00 -30.28
N LEU A 136 -2.55 11.15 -28.99
CA LEU A 136 -1.71 12.23 -28.47
C LEU A 136 -0.34 11.66 -28.15
N ASP A 137 0.70 12.27 -28.69
CA ASP A 137 2.06 12.06 -28.20
C ASP A 137 2.32 12.92 -26.96
N GLY A 138 3.51 12.76 -26.37
CA GLY A 138 3.88 13.50 -25.17
C GLY A 138 3.95 15.02 -25.38
N ALA A 139 4.35 15.49 -26.56
CA ALA A 139 4.47 16.92 -26.85
C ALA A 139 3.09 17.57 -27.02
N ALA A 140 2.19 16.93 -27.76
CA ALA A 140 0.80 17.38 -27.91
C ALA A 140 0.09 17.41 -26.55
N ALA A 141 0.21 16.33 -25.76
CA ALA A 141 -0.37 16.28 -24.41
C ALA A 141 0.18 17.41 -23.52
N ALA A 142 1.50 17.62 -23.49
CA ALA A 142 2.11 18.69 -22.71
C ALA A 142 1.61 20.07 -23.13
N ASN A 143 1.53 20.34 -24.44
CA ASN A 143 1.05 21.62 -24.95
C ASN A 143 -0.43 21.86 -24.67
N ILE A 144 -1.26 20.82 -24.61
CA ILE A 144 -2.66 20.93 -24.14
C ILE A 144 -2.69 21.35 -22.67
N PHE A 145 -1.95 20.65 -21.78
CA PHE A 145 -1.95 20.96 -20.34
C PHE A 145 -1.27 22.30 -19.99
N LEU A 146 -0.33 22.76 -20.81
CA LEU A 146 0.28 24.09 -20.69
C LEU A 146 -0.59 25.22 -21.28
N GLY A 147 -1.66 24.88 -21.99
CA GLY A 147 -2.56 25.86 -22.63
C GLY A 147 -2.02 26.48 -23.92
N ASN A 148 -1.00 25.87 -24.53
CA ASN A 148 -0.46 26.28 -25.83
C ASN A 148 -1.38 25.82 -26.97
N ILE A 149 -1.82 24.55 -26.92
CA ILE A 149 -2.89 24.04 -27.77
C ILE A 149 -4.22 24.34 -27.08
N LYS A 150 -5.07 25.12 -27.72
CA LYS A 150 -6.34 25.60 -27.13
C LYS A 150 -7.59 25.02 -27.77
N THR A 151 -7.44 24.41 -28.94
CA THR A 151 -8.53 23.83 -29.72
C THR A 151 -8.19 22.40 -30.14
N TRP A 152 -9.19 21.53 -30.21
CA TRP A 152 -8.98 20.11 -30.58
C TRP A 152 -8.52 19.91 -32.04
N ASN A 153 -8.65 20.93 -32.87
CA ASN A 153 -8.24 20.97 -34.27
C ASN A 153 -7.04 21.90 -34.52
N ASP A 154 -6.20 22.11 -33.50
CA ASP A 154 -4.90 22.79 -33.64
C ASP A 154 -4.00 21.97 -34.60
N PRO A 155 -3.35 22.61 -35.60
CA PRO A 155 -2.67 21.92 -36.70
C PRO A 155 -1.38 21.19 -36.30
#